data_AF-A0A9P8UKT2-F1
#
_entry.id   AF-A0A9P8UKT2-F1
#
_cell.length_a   1.000
_cell.length_b   1.000
_cell.length_c   1.000
_cell.angle_alpha   90.00
_cell.angle_beta   90.00
_cell.angle_gamma   90.00
#
_symmetry.space_group_name_H-M   'P 1'
#
loop_
_entity.id
_entity.type
_entity.pdbx_description
1 polymer ?
#
loop_
_entity_poly.entity_id
_entity_poly.type
_entity_poly.pdbx_seq_one_letter_code
_entity_poly.pdbx_strand_id
1 'polypeptide(L)'
;MAPKPSSRMRTVDKLLDAYGSLSVPTLLEPLADDFNHRVLPESLEMPARDKESFSQHASQVFGIFDKFQMIPLSIYEDTDSSAVVVHARMQGTLKRGANEWRNECIMMIRLSADGNKVVEITEFVDSAKAQQMRQKHAPKVFQGKATPIGRIPNLMFSFGQIILICILYQLALILAFNLSKPDWQRWVEQMGGRGMSYIQQMMQDNRSIARDYL
;
A
#
# COMPACT_ATOMS: atom_id res chain seq x y z
N MET A 1 34.45 -21.05 6.13
CA MET A 1 33.72 -20.86 4.87
C MET A 1 32.36 -20.28 5.20
N ALA A 2 31.92 -19.21 4.53
CA ALA A 2 30.55 -18.72 4.69
C ALA A 2 29.56 -19.78 4.17
N PRO A 3 28.39 -19.97 4.79
CA PRO A 3 27.39 -20.91 4.32
C PRO A 3 26.94 -20.53 2.90
N LYS A 4 26.75 -21.56 2.05
CA LYS A 4 26.21 -21.37 0.71
C LYS A 4 24.76 -20.85 0.82
N PRO A 5 24.37 -19.82 0.05
CA PRO A 5 22.99 -19.33 0.06
C PRO A 5 21.98 -20.45 -0.25
N SER A 6 20.78 -20.37 0.31
CA SER A 6 19.67 -21.29 -0.02
C SER A 6 19.22 -21.13 -1.49
N SER A 7 18.38 -22.04 -2.01
CA SER A 7 17.75 -21.82 -3.33
C SER A 7 16.89 -20.57 -3.34
N ARG A 8 16.09 -20.38 -2.29
CA ARG A 8 15.22 -19.22 -2.11
C ARG A 8 15.99 -17.91 -2.14
N MET A 9 17.07 -17.81 -1.37
CA MET A 9 17.91 -16.60 -1.35
C MET A 9 18.50 -16.31 -2.73
N ARG A 10 18.99 -17.32 -3.45
CA ARG A 10 19.45 -17.12 -4.85
C ARG A 10 18.34 -16.61 -5.76
N THR A 11 17.11 -17.08 -5.60
CA THR A 11 15.96 -16.64 -6.40
C THR A 11 15.56 -15.19 -6.05
N VAL A 12 15.60 -14.83 -4.77
CA VAL A 12 15.33 -13.45 -4.32
C VAL A 12 16.43 -12.50 -4.77
N ASP A 13 17.71 -12.88 -4.69
CA ASP A 13 18.82 -12.07 -5.20
C ASP A 13 18.65 -11.79 -6.69
N LYS A 14 18.32 -12.83 -7.48
CA LYS A 14 17.99 -12.67 -8.91
C LYS A 14 16.83 -11.70 -9.15
N LEU A 15 15.77 -11.78 -8.36
CA LEU A 15 14.63 -10.87 -8.46
C LEU A 15 15.05 -9.42 -8.20
N LEU A 16 15.80 -9.17 -7.13
CA LEU A 16 16.27 -7.83 -6.74
C LEU A 16 17.21 -7.23 -7.78
N ASP A 17 18.15 -8.03 -8.29
CA ASP A 17 19.05 -7.63 -9.37
C ASP A 17 18.27 -7.33 -10.67
N ALA A 18 17.21 -8.10 -10.95
CA ALA A 18 16.41 -7.92 -12.15
C ALA A 18 15.66 -6.58 -12.17
N TYR A 19 15.23 -6.04 -11.01
CA TYR A 19 14.71 -4.67 -10.95
C TYR A 19 15.73 -3.64 -11.43
N GLY A 20 17.01 -3.84 -11.10
CA GLY A 20 18.09 -2.93 -11.50
C GLY A 20 18.45 -3.01 -12.98
N SER A 21 18.11 -4.11 -13.65
CA SER A 21 18.35 -4.28 -15.08
C SER A 21 17.46 -3.40 -15.97
N LEU A 22 16.34 -2.89 -15.43
CA LEU A 22 15.29 -2.19 -16.18
C LEU A 22 14.77 -3.01 -17.39
N SER A 23 14.89 -4.34 -17.33
CA SER A 23 14.49 -5.29 -18.37
C SER A 23 13.31 -6.13 -17.90
N VAL A 24 12.16 -5.97 -18.55
CA VAL A 24 10.95 -6.75 -18.23
C VAL A 24 11.20 -8.26 -18.38
N PRO A 25 11.81 -8.77 -19.47
CA PRO A 25 12.10 -10.20 -19.57
C PRO A 25 12.98 -10.73 -18.42
N THR A 26 13.97 -9.93 -17.99
CA THR A 26 14.84 -10.28 -16.87
C THR A 26 14.07 -10.31 -15.54
N LEU A 27 13.16 -9.35 -15.33
CA LEU A 27 12.29 -9.29 -14.16
C LEU A 27 11.32 -10.47 -14.07
N LEU A 28 10.83 -10.96 -15.22
CA LEU A 28 9.85 -12.05 -15.26
C LEU A 28 10.48 -13.44 -15.13
N GLU A 29 11.78 -13.61 -15.41
CA GLU A 29 12.49 -14.90 -15.33
C GLU A 29 12.30 -15.61 -13.98
N PRO A 30 12.50 -14.97 -12.81
CA PRO A 30 12.35 -15.64 -11.53
C PRO A 30 10.89 -15.89 -11.13
N LEU A 31 9.90 -15.39 -11.88
CA LEU A 31 8.48 -15.50 -11.49
C LEU A 31 7.87 -16.81 -11.99
N ALA A 32 7.04 -17.43 -11.15
CA ALA A 32 6.20 -18.56 -11.51
C ALA A 32 5.13 -18.17 -12.54
N ASP A 33 4.46 -19.13 -13.16
CA ASP A 33 3.43 -18.84 -14.17
C ASP A 33 2.11 -18.37 -13.54
N ASP A 34 1.82 -18.82 -12.32
CA ASP A 34 0.68 -18.41 -11.48
C ASP A 34 1.04 -17.22 -10.55
N PHE A 35 2.05 -16.45 -10.92
CA PHE A 35 2.54 -15.33 -10.11
C PHE A 35 1.47 -14.26 -9.86
N ASN A 36 1.42 -13.76 -8.63
CA ASN A 36 0.57 -12.65 -8.21
C ASN A 36 1.34 -11.55 -7.46
N HIS A 37 0.92 -10.30 -7.65
CA HIS A 37 1.52 -9.13 -7.06
C HIS A 37 0.47 -8.22 -6.42
N ARG A 38 0.71 -7.78 -5.19
CA ARG A 38 -0.15 -6.84 -4.45
C ARG A 38 0.68 -5.72 -3.83
N VAL A 39 0.17 -4.50 -3.89
CA VAL A 39 0.78 -3.34 -3.23
C VAL A 39 -0.08 -2.91 -2.04
N LEU A 40 0.60 -2.66 -0.93
CA LEU A 40 0.08 -2.13 0.32
C LEU A 40 0.73 -0.76 0.63
N PRO A 41 0.11 0.07 1.48
CA PRO A 41 -1.19 -0.13 2.12
C PRO A 41 -2.36 -0.09 1.13
N GLU A 42 -3.48 -0.74 1.46
CA GLU A 42 -4.68 -0.79 0.61
C GLU A 42 -5.23 0.59 0.26
N SER A 43 -4.97 1.59 1.12
CA SER A 43 -5.29 3.00 0.87
C SER A 43 -4.63 3.59 -0.39
N LEU A 44 -3.66 2.89 -1.00
CA LEU A 44 -3.10 3.27 -2.30
C LEU A 44 -3.99 2.88 -3.48
N GLU A 45 -5.02 2.05 -3.24
CA GLU A 45 -6.02 1.58 -4.19
C GLU A 45 -5.39 0.98 -5.47
N MET A 46 -4.25 0.31 -5.29
CA MET A 46 -3.55 -0.34 -6.40
C MET A 46 -4.13 -1.73 -6.63
N PRO A 47 -4.56 -2.08 -7.85
CA PRO A 47 -5.11 -3.39 -8.11
C PRO A 47 -4.03 -4.46 -7.93
N ALA A 48 -4.46 -5.64 -7.47
CA ALA A 48 -3.64 -6.84 -7.58
C ALA A 48 -3.35 -7.12 -9.07
N ARG A 49 -2.18 -7.69 -9.35
CA ARG A 49 -1.72 -7.96 -10.71
C ARG A 49 -1.27 -9.40 -10.82
N ASP A 50 -1.73 -10.08 -11.85
CA ASP A 50 -1.11 -11.30 -12.34
C ASP A 50 0.22 -11.00 -13.06
N LYS A 51 0.91 -12.04 -13.51
CA LYS A 51 2.19 -11.92 -14.24
C LYS A 51 2.12 -11.02 -15.46
N GLU A 52 1.03 -11.09 -16.24
CA GLU A 52 0.85 -10.28 -17.44
C GLU A 52 0.65 -8.80 -17.09
N SER A 53 -0.27 -8.50 -16.18
CA SER A 53 -0.54 -7.15 -15.71
C SER A 53 0.67 -6.54 -15.01
N PHE A 54 1.46 -7.37 -14.30
CA PHE A 54 2.71 -6.98 -13.68
C PHE A 54 3.77 -6.63 -14.73
N SER A 55 3.92 -7.43 -15.79
CA SER A 55 4.81 -7.14 -16.93
C SER A 55 4.50 -5.80 -17.58
N GLN A 56 3.22 -5.54 -17.86
CA GLN A 56 2.78 -4.26 -18.44
C GLN A 56 3.08 -3.08 -17.51
N HIS A 57 2.83 -3.25 -16.21
CA HIS A 57 3.15 -2.23 -15.22
C HIS A 57 4.65 -1.96 -15.12
N ALA A 58 5.48 -3.01 -15.06
CA ALA A 58 6.92 -2.92 -15.00
C ALA A 58 7.49 -2.20 -16.22
N SER A 59 6.98 -2.48 -17.43
CA SER A 59 7.38 -1.77 -18.65
C SER A 59 7.15 -0.25 -18.54
N GLN A 60 6.01 0.16 -18.00
CA GLN A 60 5.67 1.57 -17.82
C GLN A 60 6.58 2.24 -16.78
N VAL A 61 6.86 1.56 -15.67
CA VAL A 61 7.75 2.07 -14.61
C VAL A 61 9.20 2.12 -15.08
N PHE A 62 9.73 1.09 -15.73
CA PHE A 62 11.08 1.12 -16.28
C PHE A 62 11.26 2.20 -17.35
N GLY A 63 10.19 2.54 -18.06
CA GLY A 63 10.16 3.64 -19.02
C GLY A 63 10.57 5.01 -18.46
N ILE A 64 10.39 5.27 -17.15
CA ILE A 64 10.67 6.58 -16.53
C ILE A 64 12.06 6.71 -15.87
N PHE A 65 12.80 5.61 -15.70
CA PHE A 65 14.10 5.60 -15.03
C PHE A 65 15.25 5.44 -16.03
N ASP A 66 16.32 6.22 -15.86
CA ASP A 66 17.63 5.95 -16.48
C ASP A 66 18.41 4.90 -15.66
N LYS A 67 18.23 4.93 -14.33
CA LYS A 67 18.79 3.96 -13.38
C LYS A 67 17.75 3.68 -12.30
N PHE A 68 17.67 2.44 -11.87
CA PHE A 68 16.83 2.01 -10.75
C PHE A 68 17.56 0.90 -10.00
N GLN A 69 17.38 0.81 -8.69
CA GLN A 69 17.93 -0.26 -7.85
C GLN A 69 17.01 -0.52 -6.67
N MET A 70 16.86 -1.80 -6.33
CA MET A 70 16.37 -2.28 -5.05
C MET A 70 17.59 -2.56 -4.18
N ILE A 71 17.78 -1.80 -3.10
CA ILE A 71 18.92 -1.94 -2.19
C ILE A 71 18.42 -2.58 -0.90
N PRO A 72 18.72 -3.85 -0.63
CA PRO A 72 18.31 -4.50 0.62
C PRO A 72 18.99 -3.84 1.81
N LEU A 73 18.20 -3.53 2.84
CA LEU A 73 18.65 -3.04 4.13
C LEU A 73 18.68 -4.19 5.16
N SER A 74 17.67 -5.06 5.11
CA SER A 74 17.68 -6.33 5.83
C SER A 74 16.86 -7.39 5.08
N ILE A 75 17.23 -8.66 5.23
CA ILE A 75 16.54 -9.79 4.63
C ILE A 75 16.31 -10.86 5.69
N TYR A 76 15.09 -11.38 5.77
CA TYR A 76 14.67 -12.45 6.66
C TYR A 76 14.11 -13.59 5.84
N GLU A 77 14.61 -14.80 6.06
CA GLU A 77 14.13 -16.00 5.39
C GLU A 77 13.32 -16.84 6.39
N ASP A 78 12.09 -17.17 6.02
CA ASP A 78 11.23 -18.13 6.72
C ASP A 78 11.16 -19.42 5.90
N THR A 79 11.83 -20.45 6.42
CA THR A 79 11.92 -21.73 5.75
C THR A 79 10.62 -22.52 5.77
N ASP A 80 9.77 -22.29 6.77
CA ASP A 80 8.57 -23.09 7.02
C ASP A 80 7.43 -22.64 6.11
N SER A 81 7.30 -21.32 5.91
CA SER A 81 6.31 -20.75 4.99
C SER A 81 6.82 -20.58 3.56
N SER A 82 8.09 -20.95 3.28
CA SER A 82 8.77 -20.70 1.99
C SER A 82 8.69 -19.23 1.58
N ALA A 83 8.94 -18.33 2.54
CA ALA A 83 8.86 -16.89 2.34
C ALA A 83 10.18 -16.18 2.65
N VAL A 84 10.39 -15.04 2.01
CA VAL A 84 11.49 -14.13 2.27
C VAL A 84 10.93 -12.73 2.42
N VAL A 85 11.27 -12.06 3.52
CA VAL A 85 10.93 -10.67 3.76
C VAL A 85 12.16 -9.81 3.50
N VAL A 86 12.03 -8.85 2.58
CA VAL A 86 13.10 -7.92 2.23
C VAL A 86 12.65 -6.52 2.63
N HIS A 87 13.37 -5.92 3.58
CA HIS A 87 13.30 -4.49 3.80
C HIS A 87 14.30 -3.82 2.86
N ALA A 88 13.83 -2.98 1.95
CA ALA A 88 14.65 -2.39 0.91
C ALA A 88 14.44 -0.88 0.78
N ARG A 89 15.50 -0.21 0.33
CA ARG A 89 15.43 1.12 -0.24
C ARG A 89 15.33 1.02 -1.75
N MET A 90 14.33 1.65 -2.33
CA MET A 90 14.25 1.91 -3.75
C MET A 90 14.98 3.20 -4.09
N GLN A 91 15.86 3.18 -5.09
CA GLN A 91 16.53 4.39 -5.58
C GLN A 91 16.61 4.38 -7.09
N GLY A 92 16.39 5.53 -7.72
CA GLY A 92 16.56 5.66 -9.16
C GLY A 92 16.86 7.08 -9.60
N THR A 93 17.37 7.22 -10.82
CA THR A 93 17.53 8.48 -11.52
C THR A 93 16.48 8.56 -12.60
N LEU A 94 15.70 9.64 -12.61
CA LEU A 94 14.62 9.84 -13.57
C LEU A 94 15.18 10.35 -14.90
N LYS A 95 14.56 9.92 -16.01
CA LYS A 95 14.91 10.40 -17.35
C LYS A 95 14.74 11.91 -17.47
N ARG A 96 15.45 12.51 -18.43
CA ARG A 96 15.35 13.94 -18.82
C ARG A 96 15.89 14.92 -17.76
N GLY A 97 16.94 14.53 -17.04
CA GLY A 97 17.62 15.40 -16.08
C GLY A 97 16.82 15.66 -14.81
N ALA A 98 15.80 14.86 -14.53
CA ALA A 98 15.06 14.93 -13.29
C ALA A 98 15.87 14.37 -12.12
N ASN A 99 15.64 14.93 -10.93
CA ASN A 99 16.34 14.60 -9.70
C ASN A 99 16.22 13.11 -9.33
N GLU A 100 17.11 12.64 -8.46
CA GLU A 100 17.00 11.31 -7.86
C GLU A 100 15.62 11.11 -7.20
N TRP A 101 15.08 9.91 -7.39
CA TRP A 101 13.93 9.42 -6.67
C TRP A 101 14.36 8.35 -5.67
N ARG A 102 13.79 8.41 -4.47
CA ARG A 102 14.04 7.46 -3.39
C ARG A 102 12.71 7.10 -2.73
N ASN A 103 12.58 5.83 -2.39
CA ASN A 103 11.47 5.31 -1.60
C ASN A 103 11.95 4.16 -0.72
N GLU A 104 11.11 3.73 0.20
CA GLU A 104 11.36 2.60 1.10
C GLU A 104 10.20 1.62 0.99
N CYS A 105 10.50 0.33 1.05
CA CYS A 105 9.49 -0.71 1.07
C CYS A 105 9.90 -1.96 1.86
N ILE A 106 8.88 -2.73 2.19
CA ILE A 106 9.00 -4.10 2.68
C ILE A 106 8.35 -5.01 1.64
N MET A 107 9.11 -5.93 1.07
CA MET A 107 8.60 -6.97 0.19
C MET A 107 8.44 -8.26 0.99
N MET A 108 7.25 -8.83 0.98
CA MET A 108 6.99 -10.19 1.45
C MET A 108 6.87 -11.07 0.21
N ILE A 109 7.87 -11.93 0.01
CA ILE A 109 8.06 -12.74 -1.19
C ILE A 109 7.78 -14.19 -0.84
N ARG A 110 6.75 -14.79 -1.44
CA ARG A 110 6.48 -16.22 -1.32
C ARG A 110 7.08 -16.95 -2.52
N LEU A 111 7.74 -18.06 -2.26
CA LEU A 111 8.39 -18.87 -3.28
C LEU A 111 7.68 -20.22 -3.48
N SER A 112 7.97 -20.85 -4.61
CA SER A 112 7.62 -22.26 -4.86
C SER A 112 8.28 -23.17 -3.81
N ALA A 113 7.73 -24.37 -3.61
CA ALA A 113 8.23 -25.31 -2.60
C ALA A 113 9.72 -25.70 -2.77
N ASP A 114 10.23 -25.68 -4.01
CA ASP A 114 11.65 -25.90 -4.32
C ASP A 114 12.54 -24.64 -4.17
N GLY A 115 11.92 -23.49 -3.96
CA GLY A 115 12.55 -22.18 -3.80
C GLY A 115 13.10 -21.58 -5.09
N ASN A 116 12.75 -22.10 -6.26
CA ASN A 116 13.32 -21.68 -7.55
C ASN A 116 12.50 -20.63 -8.30
N LYS A 117 11.24 -20.41 -7.91
CA LYS A 117 10.36 -19.40 -8.50
C LYS A 117 9.64 -18.58 -7.43
N VAL A 118 9.30 -17.35 -7.78
CA VAL A 118 8.47 -16.45 -6.97
C VAL A 118 7.02 -16.62 -7.38
N VAL A 119 6.17 -16.99 -6.43
CA VAL A 119 4.73 -17.21 -6.66
C VAL A 119 3.91 -15.99 -6.24
N GLU A 120 4.40 -15.21 -5.28
CA GLU A 120 3.69 -14.02 -4.81
C GLU A 120 4.65 -12.96 -4.29
N ILE A 121 4.35 -11.71 -4.58
CA ILE A 121 4.98 -10.55 -3.94
C ILE A 121 3.87 -9.68 -3.35
N THR A 122 3.92 -9.47 -2.04
CA THR A 122 3.17 -8.39 -1.39
C THR A 122 4.16 -7.31 -0.96
N GLU A 123 4.01 -6.12 -1.51
CA GLU A 123 4.93 -5.00 -1.27
C GLU A 123 4.22 -3.92 -0.45
N PHE A 124 4.76 -3.56 0.72
CA PHE A 124 4.34 -2.40 1.48
C PHE A 124 5.29 -1.24 1.17
N VAL A 125 4.79 -0.19 0.51
CA VAL A 125 5.59 0.98 0.13
C VAL A 125 5.26 2.18 1.02
N ASP A 126 6.23 3.08 1.23
CA ASP A 126 5.92 4.39 1.81
C ASP A 126 4.96 5.16 0.87
N SER A 127 3.72 5.27 1.35
CA SER A 127 2.58 5.79 0.61
C SER A 127 2.70 7.28 0.34
N ALA A 128 3.36 8.05 1.22
CA ALA A 128 3.55 9.48 1.04
C ALA A 128 4.49 9.75 -0.14
N LYS A 129 5.57 8.98 -0.25
CA LYS A 129 6.50 9.06 -1.38
C LYS A 129 5.90 8.53 -2.67
N ALA A 130 5.11 7.46 -2.61
CA ALA A 130 4.37 6.96 -3.76
C ALA A 130 3.38 8.02 -4.30
N GLN A 131 2.61 8.68 -3.44
CA GLN A 131 1.69 9.75 -3.82
C GLN A 131 2.42 10.96 -4.40
N GLN A 132 3.56 11.35 -3.82
CA GLN A 132 4.39 12.45 -4.35
C GLN A 132 4.82 12.18 -5.80
N MET A 133 5.19 10.94 -6.13
CA MET A 133 5.52 10.57 -7.51
C MET A 133 4.34 10.65 -8.45
N ARG A 134 3.16 10.15 -8.03
CA ARG A 134 1.94 10.25 -8.83
C ARG A 134 1.62 11.69 -9.17
N GLN A 135 1.73 12.60 -8.20
CA GLN A 135 1.40 14.01 -8.37
C GLN A 135 2.41 14.74 -9.25
N LYS A 136 3.72 14.49 -9.07
CA LYS A 136 4.79 15.27 -9.71
C LYS A 136 5.13 14.79 -11.12
N HIS A 137 5.03 13.50 -11.38
CA HIS A 137 5.51 12.92 -12.64
C HIS A 137 4.39 12.32 -13.49
N ALA A 138 3.13 12.41 -13.03
CA ALA A 138 1.92 11.84 -13.62
C ALA A 138 2.05 11.52 -15.11
N PRO A 139 2.56 10.33 -15.49
CA PRO A 139 2.12 9.78 -16.74
C PRO A 139 0.66 9.34 -16.49
N LYS A 140 -0.15 9.19 -17.53
CA LYS A 140 -1.52 8.60 -17.41
C LYS A 140 -1.54 7.21 -16.71
N VAL A 141 -0.36 6.63 -16.50
CA VAL A 141 0.06 5.35 -15.89
C VAL A 141 -0.43 5.08 -14.46
N PHE A 142 -0.73 6.10 -13.64
CA PHE A 142 -1.20 5.86 -12.25
C PHE A 142 -2.73 5.86 -12.08
N GLN A 143 -3.49 6.07 -13.16
CA GLN A 143 -4.95 5.96 -13.13
C GLN A 143 -5.34 4.53 -13.45
N GLY A 144 -5.44 3.67 -12.44
CA GLY A 144 -6.26 2.48 -12.56
C GLY A 144 -7.71 2.92 -12.80
N LYS A 145 -8.28 2.57 -13.95
CA LYS A 145 -9.73 2.69 -14.12
C LYS A 145 -10.39 1.69 -13.18
N ALA A 146 -10.76 2.14 -11.98
CA ALA A 146 -11.76 1.45 -11.20
C ALA A 146 -13.08 1.49 -11.99
N THR A 147 -13.66 0.31 -12.24
CA THR A 147 -15.06 0.22 -12.68
C THR A 147 -15.92 0.79 -11.55
N PRO A 148 -16.77 1.81 -11.80
CA PRO A 148 -17.47 2.47 -10.71
C PRO A 148 -18.58 1.54 -10.17
N ILE A 149 -18.38 1.01 -8.96
CA ILE A 149 -19.50 0.52 -8.15
C ILE A 149 -20.12 1.75 -7.49
N GLY A 150 -21.32 2.10 -7.92
CA GLY A 150 -22.29 2.93 -7.19
C GLY A 150 -21.85 4.34 -6.80
N ARG A 151 -22.34 5.36 -7.52
CA ARG A 151 -22.34 6.76 -7.08
C ARG A 151 -22.99 6.90 -5.70
N ILE A 152 -22.24 7.36 -4.71
CA ILE A 152 -22.78 8.21 -3.63
C ILE A 152 -22.47 9.66 -4.02
N PRO A 153 -23.47 10.57 -4.11
CA PRO A 153 -23.26 11.90 -4.67
C PRO A 153 -22.43 12.79 -3.75
N ASN A 154 -21.38 13.37 -4.35
CA ASN A 154 -20.71 14.63 -4.03
C ASN A 154 -20.86 15.20 -2.61
N LEU A 155 -19.85 14.94 -1.77
CA LEU A 155 -19.47 15.87 -0.71
C LEU A 155 -17.98 16.18 -0.90
N MET A 156 -17.71 17.20 -1.72
CA MET A 156 -16.36 17.71 -1.97
C MET A 156 -15.91 18.46 -0.71
N PHE A 157 -15.33 17.75 0.25
CA PHE A 157 -14.63 18.39 1.36
C PHE A 157 -13.21 18.70 0.94
N SER A 158 -12.77 19.94 1.16
CA SER A 158 -11.36 20.28 0.96
C SER A 158 -10.50 19.52 1.97
N PHE A 159 -9.22 19.28 1.66
CA PHE A 159 -8.27 18.63 2.59
C PHE A 159 -8.25 19.30 3.98
N GLY A 160 -8.50 20.62 4.04
CA GLY A 160 -8.63 21.34 5.31
C GLY A 160 -9.87 20.96 6.12
N GLN A 161 -10.99 20.64 5.46
CA GLN A 161 -12.22 20.20 6.12
C GLN A 161 -12.11 18.76 6.66
N ILE A 162 -11.40 17.88 5.97
CA ILE A 162 -11.15 16.50 6.43
C ILE A 162 -10.27 16.52 7.69
N ILE A 163 -9.20 17.33 7.68
CA ILE A 163 -8.33 17.50 8.86
C ILE A 163 -9.12 18.08 10.05
N LEU A 164 -9.98 19.07 9.81
CA LEU A 164 -10.82 19.65 10.85
C LEU A 164 -11.81 18.63 11.44
N ILE A 165 -12.44 17.80 10.61
CA ILE A 165 -13.34 16.73 11.07
C ILE A 165 -12.59 15.69 11.90
N CYS A 166 -11.39 15.28 11.47
CA CYS A 166 -10.55 14.35 12.23
C CYS A 166 -10.11 14.92 13.59
N ILE A 167 -9.73 16.21 13.64
CA ILE A 167 -9.36 16.88 14.90
C ILE A 167 -10.57 16.98 15.84
N LEU A 168 -11.74 17.36 15.32
CA LEU A 168 -12.97 17.45 16.11
C LEU A 168 -13.41 16.07 16.63
N TYR A 169 -13.24 15.01 15.83
CA TYR A 169 -13.55 13.65 16.22
C TYR A 169 -12.60 13.12 17.31
N GLN A 170 -11.30 13.39 17.18
CA GLN A 170 -10.33 13.02 18.22
C GLN A 170 -10.53 13.81 19.51
N LEU A 171 -10.86 15.10 19.44
CA LEU A 171 -11.21 15.90 20.62
C LEU A 171 -12.49 15.40 21.29
N ALA A 172 -13.51 15.01 20.52
CA ALA A 172 -14.74 14.42 21.05
C ALA A 172 -14.47 13.07 21.75
N LEU A 173 -13.58 12.23 21.21
CA LEU A 173 -13.16 10.99 21.84
C LEU A 173 -12.36 11.23 23.14
N ILE A 174 -11.45 12.20 23.15
CA ILE A 174 -10.67 12.57 24.34
C ILE A 174 -11.60 13.11 25.45
N LEU A 175 -12.61 13.91 25.08
CA LEU A 175 -13.62 14.40 26.02
C LEU A 175 -14.54 13.27 26.50
N ALA A 176 -14.96 12.36 25.62
CA ALA A 176 -15.81 11.22 26.00
C ALA A 176 -15.10 10.24 26.94
N PHE A 177 -13.78 10.09 26.85
CA PHE A 177 -12.99 9.23 27.73
C PHE A 177 -12.59 9.88 29.07
N ASN A 178 -12.53 11.21 29.14
CA ASN A 178 -12.14 11.93 30.37
C ASN A 178 -13.32 12.52 31.16
N LEU A 179 -14.53 12.56 30.60
CA LEU A 179 -15.70 13.07 31.32
C LEU A 179 -16.39 11.95 32.10
N SER A 180 -16.72 12.26 33.36
CA SER A 180 -17.58 11.38 34.15
C SER A 180 -18.99 11.33 33.53
N LYS A 181 -19.68 10.19 33.65
CA LYS A 181 -21.05 10.00 33.11
C LYS A 181 -22.03 11.19 33.31
N PRO A 182 -22.08 11.87 34.46
CA PRO A 182 -22.99 13.01 34.63
C PRO A 182 -22.61 14.25 33.79
N ASP A 183 -21.34 14.44 33.45
CA ASP A 183 -20.90 15.59 32.63
C ASP A 183 -21.23 15.40 31.15
N TRP A 184 -21.25 14.14 30.68
CA TRP A 184 -21.69 13.78 29.33
C TRP A 184 -23.15 14.16 29.07
N GLN A 185 -24.05 13.93 30.03
CA GLN A 185 -25.47 14.26 29.85
C GLN A 185 -25.71 15.78 29.74
N ARG A 186 -25.01 16.59 30.55
CA ARG A 186 -25.09 18.07 30.43
C ARG A 186 -24.55 18.59 29.11
N TRP A 187 -23.46 18.00 28.60
CA TRP A 187 -22.90 18.37 27.30
C TRP A 187 -23.86 18.02 26.15
N VAL A 188 -24.51 16.85 26.22
CA VAL A 188 -25.53 16.41 25.25
C VAL A 188 -26.75 17.32 25.26
N GLU A 189 -27.19 17.81 26.43
CA GLU A 189 -28.31 18.76 26.54
C GLU A 189 -27.96 20.15 25.97
N GLN A 190 -26.71 20.62 26.13
CA GLN A 190 -26.27 21.91 25.59
C GLN A 190 -26.12 21.93 24.06
N MET A 191 -25.88 20.79 23.43
CA MET A 191 -25.55 20.71 21.99
C MET A 191 -26.76 20.78 21.05
N GLY A 192 -28.00 20.82 21.56
CA GLY A 192 -29.20 21.10 20.76
C GLY A 192 -29.60 20.00 19.77
N GLY A 193 -30.84 19.53 19.86
CA GLY A 193 -31.37 18.29 19.27
C GLY A 193 -31.34 18.08 17.73
N ARG A 194 -30.65 18.90 16.93
CA ARG A 194 -30.47 18.63 15.48
C ARG A 194 -29.20 17.89 15.12
N GLY A 195 -28.13 18.01 15.93
CA GLY A 195 -26.88 17.25 15.70
C GLY A 195 -26.99 15.77 16.11
N MET A 196 -27.87 15.48 17.09
CA MET A 196 -27.98 14.16 17.71
C MET A 196 -28.74 13.14 16.85
N SER A 197 -29.68 13.56 16.00
CA SER A 197 -30.39 12.62 15.11
C SER A 197 -29.42 11.96 14.12
N TYR A 198 -28.44 12.72 13.62
CA TYR A 198 -27.44 12.22 12.69
C TYR A 198 -26.47 11.24 13.36
N ILE A 199 -26.04 11.56 14.59
CA ILE A 199 -25.15 10.69 15.38
C ILE A 199 -25.88 9.42 15.83
N GLN A 200 -27.15 9.51 16.21
CA GLN A 200 -27.97 8.33 16.55
C GLN A 200 -28.22 7.43 15.34
N GLN A 201 -28.51 8.00 14.17
CA GLN A 201 -28.64 7.24 12.93
C GLN A 201 -27.34 6.50 12.60
N MET A 202 -26.21 7.20 12.66
CA MET A 202 -24.89 6.62 12.38
C MET A 202 -24.51 5.50 13.37
N MET A 203 -24.92 5.62 14.64
CA MET A 203 -24.72 4.56 15.64
C MET A 203 -25.65 3.35 15.44
N GLN A 204 -26.86 3.56 14.93
CA GLN A 204 -27.78 2.47 14.57
C GLN A 204 -27.26 1.70 13.36
N ASP A 205 -26.78 2.41 12.33
CA ASP A 205 -26.23 1.82 11.11
C ASP A 205 -24.93 1.04 11.40
N ASN A 206 -24.07 1.54 12.30
CA ASN A 206 -22.89 0.79 12.72
C ASN A 206 -23.22 -0.45 13.59
N ARG A 207 -24.32 -0.43 14.34
CA ARG A 207 -24.76 -1.62 15.09
C ARG A 207 -25.38 -2.68 14.20
N SER A 208 -26.02 -2.32 13.07
CA SER A 208 -26.48 -3.31 12.10
C SER A 208 -25.29 -3.96 11.40
N ILE A 209 -24.29 -3.17 10.99
CA ILE A 209 -23.06 -3.69 10.38
C ILE A 209 -22.33 -4.64 11.34
N ALA A 210 -22.22 -4.30 12.63
CA ALA A 210 -21.56 -5.18 13.60
C ALA A 210 -22.30 -6.50 13.89
N ARG A 211 -23.60 -6.62 13.57
CA ARG A 211 -24.34 -7.89 13.67
C ARG A 211 -24.15 -8.79 12.46
N ASP A 212 -23.79 -8.24 11.31
CA ASP A 212 -23.56 -9.03 10.09
C ASP A 212 -22.16 -9.68 10.07
N TYR A 213 -21.32 -9.40 11.07
CA TYR A 213 -19.96 -9.92 11.22
C TYR A 213 -19.72 -10.69 12.55
N LEU A 214 -20.79 -11.08 13.25
CA LEU A 214 -20.78 -12.00 14.40
C LEU A 214 -21.75 -13.16 14.16
#